data_AF-A0A521GV53-F1
#
_entry.id   AF-A0A521GV53-F1
#
_cell.length_a   1.000
_cell.length_b   1.000
_cell.length_c   1.000
_cell.angle_alpha   90.00
_cell.angle_beta   90.00
_cell.angle_gamma   90.00
#
_symmetry.space_group_name_H-M   'P 1'
#
loop_
_entity.id
_entity.type
_entity.pdbx_description
1 polymer ?
#
loop_
_entity_poly.entity_id
_entity_poly.type
_entity_poly.pdbx_seq_one_letter_code
_entity_poly.pdbx_strand_id
1 'polypeptide(L)'
;MKTMQPSYEDAGGRARPEAVPAGALPYLEEVRPSGQAGGFLRSAGTDAGGTFFLALRNAVAENEDSLGDGDVLAVSGETDAEPGDLVVWWTGSERSLALARMQADLSLRPVAGFPAPVLDGGRPPMTRGVVVGRLRRQSSSTPRWSVEKLR
;
A
#
# COMPACT_ATOMS: atom_id res chain seq x y z
N MET A 1 16.25 25.05 -56.50
CA MET A 1 16.95 23.94 -55.85
C MET A 1 16.07 23.43 -54.72
N LYS A 2 15.85 22.11 -54.66
CA LYS A 2 14.76 21.44 -53.94
C LYS A 2 15.00 21.38 -52.43
N THR A 3 13.94 21.67 -51.69
CA THR A 3 13.74 21.37 -50.27
C THR A 3 13.80 19.85 -50.05
N MET A 4 14.61 19.42 -49.09
CA MET A 4 14.72 18.01 -48.70
C MET A 4 14.28 17.90 -47.24
N GLN A 5 13.03 17.48 -47.05
CA GLN A 5 12.54 17.03 -45.74
C GLN A 5 13.10 15.63 -45.46
N PRO A 6 13.51 15.32 -44.23
CA PRO A 6 13.46 13.96 -43.74
C PRO A 6 12.14 13.73 -43.00
N SER A 7 11.37 12.79 -43.55
CA SER A 7 10.28 12.08 -42.88
C SER A 7 10.85 11.29 -41.70
N TYR A 8 10.21 11.31 -40.54
CA TYR A 8 10.35 10.23 -39.57
C TYR A 8 8.98 9.86 -39.02
N GLU A 9 8.77 8.55 -39.00
CA GLU A 9 7.50 7.87 -38.91
C GLU A 9 6.85 7.96 -37.53
N ASP A 10 5.53 7.82 -37.57
CA ASP A 10 4.64 7.47 -36.48
C ASP A 10 5.15 6.22 -35.75
N ALA A 11 5.41 6.34 -34.45
CA ALA A 11 5.52 5.21 -33.56
C ALA A 11 4.80 5.57 -32.26
N GLY A 12 3.53 5.13 -32.19
CA GLY A 12 2.73 5.08 -30.97
C GLY A 12 3.47 4.35 -29.84
N GLY A 13 4.28 5.11 -29.10
CA GLY A 13 4.88 4.67 -27.85
C GLY A 13 3.82 4.76 -26.77
N ARG A 14 3.12 3.66 -26.50
CA ARG A 14 2.47 3.45 -25.20
C ARG A 14 3.48 3.85 -24.13
N ALA A 15 3.15 4.86 -23.32
CA ALA A 15 3.97 5.28 -22.19
C ALA A 15 4.40 4.02 -21.43
N ARG A 16 5.70 3.69 -21.51
CA ARG A 16 6.28 2.68 -20.63
C ARG A 16 5.97 3.16 -19.21
N PRO A 17 5.46 2.31 -18.31
CA PRO A 17 5.39 2.71 -16.91
C PRO A 17 6.80 3.16 -16.52
N GLU A 18 6.93 4.39 -16.03
CA GLU A 18 8.19 4.90 -15.52
C GLU A 18 8.77 3.83 -14.61
N ALA A 19 9.92 3.28 -15.00
CA ALA A 19 10.63 2.35 -14.16
C ALA A 19 10.96 3.10 -12.87
N VAL A 20 10.34 2.71 -11.76
CA VAL A 20 10.68 3.20 -10.43
C VAL A 20 12.20 3.05 -10.28
N PRO A 21 12.94 4.11 -9.93
CA PRO A 21 14.39 4.00 -9.78
C PRO A 21 14.71 2.93 -8.75
N ALA A 22 15.59 1.99 -9.14
CA ALA A 22 16.13 0.98 -8.24
C ALA A 22 16.75 1.70 -7.03
N GLY A 23 16.18 1.51 -5.83
CA GLY A 23 16.57 2.20 -4.60
C GLY A 23 15.52 3.12 -3.99
N ALA A 24 14.32 3.24 -4.57
CA ALA A 24 13.22 3.95 -3.91
C ALA A 24 12.73 3.16 -2.69
N LEU A 25 12.65 3.83 -1.53
CA LEU A 25 12.13 3.24 -0.30
C LEU A 25 10.62 2.96 -0.42
N PRO A 26 10.10 1.90 0.24
CA PRO A 26 8.68 1.63 0.29
C PRO A 26 7.96 2.72 1.07
N TYR A 27 6.76 3.08 0.61
CA TYR A 27 5.90 4.04 1.27
C TYR A 27 4.43 3.69 1.10
N LEU A 28 3.60 4.24 1.98
CA LEU A 28 2.15 4.11 1.93
C LEU A 28 1.53 5.41 1.43
N GLU A 29 0.71 5.31 0.39
CA GLU A 29 -0.01 6.44 -0.21
C GLU A 29 -1.49 6.35 0.17
N GLU A 30 -2.06 7.40 0.76
CA GLU A 30 -3.50 7.42 1.04
C GLU A 30 -4.29 7.55 -0.27
N VAL A 31 -5.21 6.61 -0.50
CA VAL A 31 -6.01 6.55 -1.72
C VAL A 31 -7.50 6.53 -1.40
N ARG A 32 -8.31 7.08 -2.30
CA ARG A 32 -9.76 6.97 -2.24
C ARG A 32 -10.22 5.93 -3.26
N PRO A 33 -10.56 4.70 -2.85
CA PRO A 33 -11.01 3.69 -3.79
C PRO A 33 -12.30 4.14 -4.47
N SER A 34 -12.35 4.01 -5.80
CA SER A 34 -13.52 4.26 -6.63
C SER A 34 -14.03 2.97 -7.26
N GLY A 35 -15.24 2.99 -7.85
CA GLY A 35 -15.84 1.82 -8.50
C GLY A 35 -16.20 0.69 -7.52
N GLN A 36 -15.94 -0.57 -7.88
CA GLN A 36 -16.24 -1.74 -7.03
C GLN A 36 -15.51 -1.72 -5.67
N ALA A 37 -14.31 -1.15 -5.61
CA ALA A 37 -13.58 -0.97 -4.35
C ALA A 37 -14.28 0.05 -3.41
N GLY A 38 -15.01 1.01 -3.98
CA GLY A 38 -15.89 1.91 -3.22
C GLY A 38 -17.12 1.20 -2.63
N GLY A 39 -17.43 -0.04 -3.06
CA GLY A 39 -18.45 -0.87 -2.43
C GLY A 39 -18.10 -1.28 -0.98
N PHE A 40 -16.81 -1.30 -0.63
CA PHE A 40 -16.36 -1.52 0.75
C PHE A 40 -16.73 -0.38 1.69
N LEU A 41 -16.72 0.86 1.21
CA LEU A 41 -17.23 2.03 1.95
C LEU A 41 -18.75 1.92 2.22
N ARG A 42 -19.49 1.15 1.41
CA ARG A 42 -20.95 0.98 1.54
C ARG A 42 -21.35 -0.23 2.37
N SER A 43 -20.62 -1.34 2.28
CA SER A 43 -20.89 -2.55 3.06
C SER A 43 -20.52 -2.40 4.54
N ALA A 44 -19.65 -1.44 4.88
CA ALA A 44 -19.30 -1.11 6.25
C ALA A 44 -20.38 -0.28 6.98
N GLY A 45 -21.54 -0.03 6.36
CA GLY A 45 -22.54 0.89 6.88
C GLY A 45 -22.04 2.33 6.76
N THR A 46 -22.96 3.25 6.55
CA THR A 46 -22.70 4.69 6.36
C THR A 46 -22.16 5.42 7.60
N ASP A 47 -21.56 4.70 8.55
CA ASP A 47 -20.91 5.18 9.78
C ASP A 47 -19.50 4.58 9.98
N ALA A 48 -18.81 4.14 8.91
CA ALA A 48 -17.44 3.60 8.96
C ALA A 48 -16.36 4.67 9.24
N GLY A 49 -16.51 5.41 10.34
CA GLY A 49 -15.70 6.57 10.74
C GLY A 49 -14.20 6.29 10.93
N GLY A 50 -13.79 5.02 11.05
CA GLY A 50 -12.40 4.64 11.31
C GLY A 50 -11.63 4.01 10.14
N THR A 51 -12.25 3.66 9.01
CA THR A 51 -11.54 2.89 7.95
C THR A 51 -11.04 3.77 6.80
N PHE A 52 -9.76 3.66 6.47
CA PHE A 52 -9.11 4.37 5.36
C PHE A 52 -8.27 3.41 4.51
N PHE A 53 -7.84 3.86 3.33
CA PHE A 53 -7.17 3.00 2.36
C PHE A 53 -5.77 3.52 2.02
N LEU A 54 -4.81 2.61 2.02
CA LEU A 54 -3.42 2.90 1.70
C LEU A 54 -2.94 2.02 0.54
N ALA A 55 -2.46 2.64 -0.53
CA ALA A 55 -1.76 1.93 -1.60
C ALA A 55 -0.29 1.72 -1.20
N LEU A 56 0.17 0.49 -1.36
CA LEU A 56 1.54 0.10 -1.13
C LEU A 56 2.39 0.45 -2.36
N ARG A 57 3.46 1.23 -2.15
CA ARG A 57 4.35 1.70 -3.21
C ARG A 57 5.78 1.27 -2.95
N ASN A 58 6.47 0.84 -4.00
CA ASN A 58 7.86 0.38 -3.99
C ASN A 58 8.10 -0.75 -2.98
N ALA A 59 7.08 -1.59 -2.73
CA ALA A 59 7.24 -2.74 -1.87
C ALA A 59 8.18 -3.78 -2.46
N VAL A 60 8.93 -4.45 -1.58
CA VAL A 60 9.79 -5.56 -1.96
C VAL A 60 8.92 -6.76 -2.32
N ALA A 61 9.06 -7.24 -3.57
CA ALA A 61 8.22 -8.27 -4.18
C ALA A 61 8.29 -9.65 -3.49
N GLU A 62 9.38 -9.94 -2.79
CA GLU A 62 9.55 -11.17 -1.99
C GLU A 62 9.34 -10.83 -0.51
N ASN A 63 8.10 -10.91 -0.04
CA ASN A 63 7.81 -10.88 1.38
C ASN A 63 6.87 -12.02 1.78
N GLU A 64 7.00 -12.49 3.02
CA GLU A 64 6.22 -13.60 3.60
C GLU A 64 4.71 -13.36 3.49
N ASP A 65 4.30 -12.10 3.48
CA ASP A 65 2.91 -11.66 3.47
C ASP A 65 2.33 -11.56 2.04
N SER A 66 3.16 -11.90 1.05
CA SER A 66 2.90 -11.80 -0.40
C SER A 66 2.46 -10.40 -0.85
N LEU A 67 2.70 -9.36 -0.07
CA LEU A 67 2.29 -7.99 -0.39
C LEU A 67 3.03 -7.47 -1.62
N GLY A 68 2.29 -7.00 -2.62
CA GLY A 68 2.85 -6.50 -3.86
C GLY A 68 2.81 -4.98 -3.96
N ASP A 69 3.70 -4.42 -4.77
CA ASP A 69 3.56 -3.05 -5.24
C ASP A 69 2.19 -2.87 -5.92
N GLY A 70 1.48 -1.79 -5.55
CA GLY A 70 0.14 -1.49 -6.03
C GLY A 70 -1.00 -2.20 -5.30
N ASP A 71 -0.71 -3.07 -4.32
CA ASP A 71 -1.75 -3.58 -3.42
C ASP A 71 -2.37 -2.43 -2.62
N VAL A 72 -3.69 -2.46 -2.43
CA VAL A 72 -4.41 -1.47 -1.61
C VAL A 72 -4.88 -2.13 -0.33
N LEU A 73 -4.48 -1.55 0.81
CA LEU A 73 -4.80 -2.02 2.15
C LEU A 73 -6.00 -1.25 2.70
N ALA A 74 -6.96 -1.97 3.26
CA ALA A 74 -8.01 -1.37 4.10
C ALA A 74 -7.53 -1.37 5.55
N VAL A 75 -7.49 -0.20 6.17
CA VAL A 75 -6.92 0.02 7.49
C VAL A 75 -7.99 0.58 8.42
N SER A 76 -8.24 -0.09 9.53
CA SER A 76 -9.14 0.37 10.60
C SER A 76 -8.35 1.08 11.68
N GLY A 77 -8.68 2.34 11.96
CA GLY A 77 -8.14 3.11 13.09
C GLY A 77 -8.84 2.84 14.42
N GLU A 78 -9.89 2.03 14.44
CA GLU A 78 -10.70 1.73 15.64
C GLU A 78 -10.47 0.31 16.17
N THR A 79 -9.70 -0.50 15.44
CA THR A 79 -9.41 -1.88 15.81
C THR A 79 -8.13 -1.92 16.63
N ASP A 80 -8.20 -2.56 17.81
CA ASP A 80 -7.01 -2.85 18.62
C ASP A 80 -6.13 -3.89 17.89
N ALA A 81 -4.82 -3.68 17.93
CA ALA A 81 -3.87 -4.58 17.29
C ALA A 81 -3.57 -5.79 18.19
N GLU A 82 -3.68 -6.99 17.63
CA GLU A 82 -3.34 -8.25 18.29
C GLU A 82 -2.02 -8.84 17.74
N PRO A 83 -1.34 -9.72 18.50
CA PRO A 83 -0.21 -10.49 17.97
C PRO A 83 -0.57 -11.24 16.69
N GLY A 84 0.25 -11.05 15.66
CA GLY A 84 0.00 -11.59 14.32
C GLY A 84 -0.68 -10.59 13.38
N ASP A 85 -1.22 -9.48 13.87
CA ASP A 85 -1.84 -8.48 13.00
C ASP A 85 -0.81 -7.72 12.18
N LEU A 86 -1.23 -7.35 10.97
CA LEU A 86 -0.52 -6.39 10.15
C LEU A 86 -1.00 -4.98 10.52
N VAL A 87 -0.07 -4.12 10.92
CA VAL A 87 -0.38 -2.78 11.44
C VAL A 87 0.32 -1.69 10.64
N VAL A 88 -0.32 -0.52 10.61
CA VAL A 88 0.24 0.71 10.08
C VAL A 88 0.65 1.58 11.25
N TRP A 89 1.89 2.07 11.25
CA TRP A 89 2.45 2.88 12.34
C TRP A 89 3.18 4.12 11.82
N TRP A 90 3.35 5.13 12.68
CA TRP A 90 4.01 6.40 12.35
C TRP A 90 5.53 6.32 12.53
N THR A 91 6.31 6.62 11.49
CA THR A 91 7.78 6.51 11.53
C THR A 91 8.49 7.70 12.21
N GLY A 92 7.76 8.56 12.94
CA GLY A 92 8.30 9.74 13.63
C GLY A 92 8.09 11.07 12.90
N SER A 93 7.55 11.08 11.68
CA SER A 93 7.00 12.28 11.04
C SER A 93 5.49 12.12 10.91
N GLU A 94 4.71 13.19 11.11
CA GLU A 94 3.23 13.17 11.02
C GLU A 94 2.68 12.76 9.65
N ARG A 95 3.54 12.52 8.66
CA ARG A 95 3.16 12.15 7.29
C ARG A 95 3.82 10.87 6.78
N SER A 96 4.65 10.22 7.59
CA SER A 96 5.37 9.02 7.18
C SER A 96 4.81 7.80 7.89
N LEU A 97 4.21 6.91 7.10
CA LEU A 97 3.63 5.65 7.56
C LEU A 97 4.50 4.48 7.10
N ALA A 98 4.54 3.46 7.95
CA ALA A 98 5.17 2.19 7.61
C ALA A 98 4.27 1.02 8.00
N LEU A 99 4.57 -0.12 7.38
CA LEU A 99 3.90 -1.38 7.61
C LEU A 99 4.75 -2.30 8.49
N ALA A 100 4.13 -2.93 9.47
CA ALA A 100 4.79 -3.90 10.32
C ALA A 100 3.83 -5.00 10.77
N ARG A 101 4.39 -6.12 11.23
CA ARG A 101 3.67 -7.23 11.85
C ARG A 101 3.81 -7.14 13.37
N MET A 102 2.70 -7.06 14.09
CA MET A 102 2.66 -7.12 15.54
C MET A 102 3.12 -8.50 16.02
N GLN A 103 4.12 -8.55 16.89
CA GLN A 103 4.63 -9.79 17.48
C GLN A 103 3.95 -10.08 18.84
N ALA A 104 4.17 -11.28 19.37
CA ALA A 104 3.59 -11.69 20.66
C ALA A 104 4.09 -10.87 21.87
N ASP A 105 5.29 -10.30 21.77
CA ASP A 105 5.87 -9.39 22.78
C ASP A 105 5.49 -7.92 22.55
N LEU A 106 4.52 -7.66 21.66
CA LEU A 106 4.07 -6.33 21.22
C LEU A 106 5.14 -5.52 20.47
N SER A 107 6.25 -6.15 20.07
CA SER A 107 7.20 -5.53 19.15
C SER A 107 6.66 -5.52 17.72
N LEU A 108 7.18 -4.61 16.90
CA LEU A 108 6.80 -4.49 15.50
C LEU A 108 7.92 -5.03 14.60
N ARG A 109 7.64 -6.11 13.88
CA ARG A 109 8.55 -6.66 12.87
C ARG A 109 8.33 -5.96 11.52
N PRO A 110 9.36 -5.43 10.86
CA PRO A 110 9.21 -4.81 9.54
C PRO A 110 8.67 -5.78 8.49
N VAL A 111 7.88 -5.26 7.55
CA VAL A 111 7.25 -6.03 6.46
C VAL A 111 7.48 -5.31 5.13
N ALA A 112 7.51 -6.03 4.00
CA ALA A 112 7.56 -5.47 2.64
C ALA A 112 8.70 -4.46 2.37
N GLY A 113 9.80 -4.56 3.12
CA GLY A 113 10.96 -3.66 3.04
C GLY A 113 10.84 -2.36 3.84
N PHE A 114 9.75 -2.17 4.60
CA PHE A 114 9.63 -1.02 5.50
C PHE A 114 10.65 -1.08 6.64
N PRO A 115 11.07 0.08 7.19
CA PRO A 115 11.97 0.10 8.33
C PRO A 115 11.29 -0.45 9.59
N ALA A 116 12.09 -0.98 10.51
CA ALA A 116 11.63 -1.25 11.88
C ALA A 116 11.47 0.07 12.66
N PRO A 117 10.57 0.15 13.65
CA PRO A 117 10.49 1.31 14.52
C PRO A 117 11.78 1.52 15.30
N VAL A 118 12.30 2.75 15.24
CA VAL A 118 13.35 3.22 16.14
C VAL A 118 12.66 3.68 17.42
N LEU A 119 12.91 2.97 18.52
CA LEU A 119 12.40 3.36 19.83
C LEU A 119 13.22 4.54 20.36
N ASP A 120 12.85 5.76 19.98
CA ASP A 120 13.46 6.96 20.55
C ASP A 120 12.93 7.18 21.98
N GLY A 121 13.84 7.18 22.96
CA GLY A 121 13.50 7.40 24.38
C GLY A 121 12.58 6.35 25.02
N GLY A 122 12.51 5.13 24.46
CA GLY A 122 11.72 4.03 25.02
C GLY A 122 10.19 4.17 24.88
N ARG A 123 9.71 5.12 24.06
CA ARG A 123 8.28 5.23 23.75
C ARG A 123 7.89 4.14 22.75
N PRO A 124 6.78 3.43 22.98
CA PRO A 124 6.30 2.45 22.01
C PRO A 124 5.90 3.16 20.69
N PRO A 125 6.06 2.48 19.55
CA PRO A 125 5.64 3.01 18.26
C PRO A 125 4.13 3.28 18.27
N MET A 126 3.72 4.40 17.69
CA MET A 126 2.30 4.78 17.64
C MET A 126 1.64 4.16 16.42
N THR A 127 0.74 3.21 16.65
CA THR A 127 -0.09 2.58 15.62
C THR A 127 -1.15 3.55 15.13
N ARG A 128 -1.28 3.71 13.81
CA ARG A 128 -2.37 4.45 13.15
C ARG A 128 -3.60 3.57 12.95
N GLY A 129 -3.41 2.27 12.72
CA GLY A 129 -4.50 1.31 12.58
C GLY A 129 -4.05 -0.08 12.17
N VAL A 130 -5.01 -1.00 12.15
CA VAL A 130 -4.83 -2.41 11.79
C VAL A 130 -5.30 -2.65 10.36
N VAL A 131 -4.54 -3.42 9.59
CA VAL A 131 -4.93 -3.82 8.23
C VAL A 131 -5.99 -4.91 8.34
N VAL A 132 -7.22 -4.57 7.97
CA VAL A 132 -8.39 -5.47 8.04
C VAL A 132 -8.74 -6.11 6.69
N GLY A 133 -8.04 -5.73 5.63
CA GLY A 133 -8.23 -6.32 4.31
C GLY A 133 -7.23 -5.84 3.27
N ARG A 134 -7.15 -6.60 2.18
CA ARG A 134 -6.30 -6.30 1.02
C ARG A 134 -7.09 -6.42 -0.28
N LEU A 135 -6.88 -5.46 -1.17
CA LEU A 135 -7.39 -5.40 -2.53
C LEU A 135 -6.22 -5.58 -3.49
N ARG A 136 -6.25 -6.66 -4.28
CA ARG A 136 -5.29 -6.89 -5.35
C ARG A 136 -5.92 -6.67 -6.72
N ARG A 137 -5.18 -6.04 -7.62
CA ARG A 137 -5.57 -5.93 -9.03
C ARG A 137 -5.27 -7.26 -9.72
N GLN A 138 -6.30 -7.99 -10.15
CA GLN A 138 -6.09 -9.14 -11.00
C GLN A 138 -5.70 -8.66 -12.40
N SER A 139 -4.55 -9.14 -12.87
CA SER A 139 -4.16 -9.02 -14.28
C SER A 139 -5.02 -9.99 -15.10
N SER A 140 -6.17 -9.50 -15.56
CA SER A 140 -6.86 -10.08 -16.72
C SER A 140 -7.18 -8.96 -17.69
N SER A 141 -7.42 -9.26 -18.96
CA SER A 141 -7.72 -8.28 -20.02
C SER A 141 -8.85 -7.29 -19.69
N THR A 142 -9.59 -7.57 -18.62
CA THR A 142 -10.48 -6.66 -17.90
C THR A 142 -10.01 -6.56 -16.44
N PRO A 143 -9.70 -5.35 -15.89
CA PRO A 143 -9.25 -5.23 -14.51
C PRO A 143 -10.36 -5.68 -13.53
N ARG A 144 -10.08 -6.71 -12.74
CA ARG A 144 -10.99 -7.27 -11.73
C ARG A 144 -10.26 -7.27 -10.38
N TRP A 145 -10.94 -6.89 -9.30
CA TRP A 145 -10.34 -6.86 -7.96
C TRP A 145 -10.71 -8.14 -7.21
N SER A 146 -9.74 -8.77 -6.54
CA SER A 146 -9.98 -9.89 -5.62
C SER A 146 -9.66 -9.51 -4.19
N VAL A 147 -10.46 -10.04 -3.26
CA VAL A 147 -10.44 -9.73 -1.84
C VAL A 147 -9.93 -10.95 -1.09
N GLU A 148 -8.92 -10.74 -0.27
CA GLU A 148 -8.40 -11.75 0.63
C GLU A 148 -8.47 -11.21 2.04
N LYS A 149 -9.19 -11.93 2.93
CA LYS A 149 -9.18 -11.61 4.36
C LYS A 149 -7.88 -12.12 4.95
N LEU A 150 -7.09 -11.22 5.52
CA LEU A 150 -5.96 -11.60 6.36
C LEU A 150 -6.53 -11.91 7.75
N ARG A 151 -6.16 -13.06 8.29
CA ARG A 151 -6.43 -13.47 9.68
C ARG A 151 -5.14 -13.38 10.47
#